data_AF-A0A662XNY7-F1
#
_entry.id   AF-A0A662XNY7-F1
#
_cell.length_a   1.000
_cell.length_b   1.000
_cell.length_c   1.000
_cell.angle_alpha   90.00
_cell.angle_beta   90.00
_cell.angle_gamma   90.00
#
_symmetry.space_group_name_H-M   'P 1'
#
loop_
_entity.id
_entity.type
_entity.pdbx_description
1 polymer ?
#
loop_
_entity_poly.entity_id
_entity_poly.type
_entity_poly.pdbx_seq_one_letter_code
_entity_poly.pdbx_strand_id
1 'polypeptide(L)'
;DIKMNKHVLPVNADLLYRLQHNALYVGFRLQHVNGAATLCHHGCNVVETVAHLFWYCEFAADVWSEWLTVLQRYFDSPIEWGTIVYFMDIVPTEHAKNAFGYSLFVIFHIVRVVVLRCLGTHRNDIRFHGEKPNVIAVKARVHALIDLHVAAFWEVTLLKAIRQSSRVRSELHALLRELPVTAPFEDDGDPSNHGTEEPTQDTTGTNLARG
;
A
#
# COMPACT_ATOMS: atom_id res chain seq x y z
N ASP A 1 -4.81 1.50 15.68
CA ASP A 1 -4.99 0.55 14.57
C ASP A 1 -6.44 0.41 14.08
N ILE A 2 -7.44 0.08 14.91
CA ILE A 2 -8.84 -0.20 14.49
C ILE A 2 -9.45 0.86 13.54
N LYS A 3 -9.15 2.15 13.73
CA LYS A 3 -9.66 3.24 12.86
C LYS A 3 -9.12 3.19 11.42
N MET A 4 -7.97 2.55 11.18
CA MET A 4 -7.36 2.38 9.86
C MET A 4 -7.90 1.16 9.11
N ASN A 5 -8.50 0.19 9.82
CA ASN A 5 -9.06 -1.02 9.21
C ASN A 5 -10.16 -0.73 8.16
N LYS A 6 -10.77 0.45 8.20
CA LYS A 6 -11.74 0.90 7.18
C LYS A 6 -11.15 1.06 5.77
N HIS A 7 -9.82 1.09 5.64
CA HIS A 7 -9.11 1.27 4.37
C HIS A 7 -8.60 -0.05 3.77
N VAL A 8 -8.85 -1.18 4.43
CA VAL A 8 -8.34 -2.48 4.03
C VAL A 8 -9.46 -3.51 4.05
N LEU A 9 -9.25 -4.63 3.37
CA LEU A 9 -10.24 -5.70 3.34
C LEU A 9 -10.38 -6.36 4.73
N PRO A 10 -11.58 -6.85 5.12
CA PRO A 10 -11.78 -7.50 6.41
C PRO A 10 -10.80 -8.65 6.70
N VAL A 11 -10.43 -9.41 5.67
CA VAL A 11 -9.43 -10.49 5.78
C VAL A 11 -8.04 -9.99 6.17
N ASN A 12 -7.66 -8.77 5.77
CA ASN A 12 -6.38 -8.17 6.15
C ASN A 12 -6.45 -7.65 7.59
N ALA A 13 -7.59 -7.09 8.01
CA ALA A 13 -7.81 -6.69 9.39
C ALA A 13 -7.81 -7.90 10.37
N ASP A 14 -8.41 -9.02 9.97
CA ASP A 14 -8.37 -10.28 10.73
C ASP A 14 -6.95 -10.81 10.87
N LEU A 15 -6.14 -10.77 9.79
CA LEU A 15 -4.73 -11.15 9.86
C LEU A 15 -3.97 -10.31 10.91
N LEU A 16 -4.14 -8.98 10.90
CA LEU A 16 -3.52 -8.10 11.89
C LEU A 16 -3.95 -8.44 13.32
N TYR A 17 -5.26 -8.67 13.52
CA TYR A 17 -5.78 -9.06 14.83
C TYR A 17 -5.11 -10.34 15.33
N ARG A 18 -5.02 -11.37 14.48
CA ARG A 18 -4.35 -12.62 14.83
C ARG A 18 -2.86 -12.43 15.07
N LEU A 19 -2.21 -11.53 14.33
CA LEU A 19 -0.79 -11.21 14.51
C LEU A 19 -0.53 -10.60 15.90
N GLN A 20 -1.31 -9.58 16.26
CA GLN A 20 -1.20 -8.83 17.51
C GLN A 20 -1.50 -9.68 18.75
N HIS A 21 -2.41 -10.64 18.63
CA HIS A 21 -2.80 -11.53 19.73
C HIS A 21 -2.05 -12.86 19.72
N ASN A 22 -1.00 -13.00 18.90
CA ASN A 22 -0.25 -14.24 18.77
C ASN A 22 -1.20 -15.43 18.53
N ALA A 23 -2.09 -15.33 17.54
CA ALA A 23 -3.07 -16.36 17.20
C ALA A 23 -2.74 -17.09 15.88
N LEU A 24 -1.58 -16.79 15.28
CA LEU A 24 -1.11 -17.47 14.08
C LEU A 24 -0.39 -18.79 14.41
N TYR A 25 -0.68 -19.83 13.62
CA TYR A 25 -0.05 -21.14 13.73
C TYR A 25 1.22 -21.23 12.88
N VAL A 26 2.34 -20.87 13.49
CA VAL A 26 3.69 -20.98 12.93
C VAL A 26 4.44 -22.18 13.52
N GLY A 27 5.53 -22.58 12.88
CA GLY A 27 6.35 -23.74 13.25
C GLY A 27 6.79 -23.76 14.71
N PHE A 28 7.07 -22.60 15.32
CA PHE A 28 7.37 -22.48 16.75
C PHE A 28 6.31 -23.15 17.65
N ARG A 29 5.03 -23.04 17.32
CA ARG A 29 3.94 -23.65 18.11
C ARG A 29 3.90 -25.17 18.00
N LEU A 30 4.54 -25.74 16.98
CA LEU A 30 4.50 -27.16 16.67
C LEU A 30 5.73 -27.90 17.16
N GLN A 31 6.66 -27.24 17.88
CA GLN A 31 7.91 -27.85 18.33
C GLN A 31 7.73 -29.06 19.25
N HIS A 32 6.57 -29.19 19.90
CA HIS A 32 6.25 -30.33 20.76
C HIS A 32 5.60 -31.50 20.00
N VAL A 33 5.32 -31.34 18.70
CA VAL A 33 4.66 -32.37 17.88
C VAL A 33 5.72 -33.13 17.09
N ASN A 34 5.86 -34.43 17.35
CA ASN A 34 6.82 -35.29 16.65
C ASN A 34 6.57 -35.30 15.15
N GLY A 35 7.63 -35.06 14.36
CA GLY A 35 7.57 -35.05 12.90
C GLY A 35 6.95 -33.79 12.29
N ALA A 36 6.56 -32.78 13.09
CA ALA A 36 6.01 -31.55 12.54
C ALA A 36 7.08 -30.67 11.86
N ALA A 37 6.70 -30.02 10.76
CA ALA A 37 7.53 -28.99 10.13
C ALA A 37 7.51 -27.71 10.96
N THR A 38 8.63 -27.43 11.64
CA THR A 38 8.82 -26.31 12.59
C THR A 38 9.73 -25.21 12.05
N LEU A 39 10.52 -25.50 11.03
CA LEU A 39 11.47 -24.58 10.42
C LEU A 39 10.77 -23.69 9.38
N CYS A 40 11.41 -22.57 9.06
CA CYS A 40 10.94 -21.62 8.08
C CYS A 40 10.82 -22.26 6.69
N HIS A 41 9.66 -22.08 6.06
CA HIS A 41 9.34 -22.63 4.74
C HIS A 41 10.09 -21.93 3.59
N HIS A 42 10.75 -20.80 3.85
CA HIS A 42 11.57 -20.08 2.88
C HIS A 42 13.04 -20.52 2.82
N GLY A 43 13.45 -21.53 3.61
CA GLY A 43 14.76 -22.20 3.46
C GLY A 43 15.90 -21.70 4.33
N CYS A 44 15.67 -20.78 5.27
CA CYS A 44 16.72 -20.24 6.15
C CYS A 44 17.10 -21.16 7.33
N ASN A 45 16.48 -22.34 7.47
CA ASN A 45 16.76 -23.32 8.52
C ASN A 45 16.61 -22.80 9.98
N VAL A 46 15.86 -21.71 10.19
CA VAL A 46 15.51 -21.16 11.51
C VAL A 46 14.11 -21.59 11.90
N VAL A 47 13.87 -21.76 13.21
CA VAL A 47 12.52 -22.02 13.75
C VAL A 47 11.58 -20.90 13.32
N GLU A 48 10.46 -21.28 12.71
CA GLU A 48 9.49 -20.32 12.20
C GLU A 48 8.72 -19.67 13.37
N THR A 49 9.14 -18.47 13.75
CA THR A 49 8.35 -17.56 14.59
C THR A 49 7.56 -16.59 13.72
N VAL A 50 6.59 -15.90 14.31
CA VAL A 50 5.82 -14.86 13.61
C VAL A 50 6.74 -13.72 13.15
N ALA A 51 7.59 -13.21 14.04
CA ALA A 51 8.53 -12.13 13.71
C ALA A 51 9.54 -12.58 12.64
N HIS A 52 9.97 -13.84 12.69
CA HIS A 52 10.82 -14.39 11.64
C HIS A 52 10.09 -14.45 10.29
N LEU A 53 8.90 -15.04 10.24
CA LEU A 53 8.12 -15.20 9.02
C LEU A 53 7.84 -13.87 8.31
N PHE A 54 7.52 -12.82 9.06
CA PHE A 54 7.06 -11.55 8.50
C PHE A 54 8.11 -10.45 8.42
N TRP A 55 9.27 -10.60 9.09
CA TRP A 55 10.25 -9.51 9.20
C TRP A 55 11.70 -9.98 9.10
N TYR A 56 12.14 -10.89 9.97
CA TYR A 56 13.57 -11.26 10.07
C TYR A 56 14.04 -12.32 9.07
N CYS A 57 13.13 -13.00 8.36
CA CYS A 57 13.49 -13.91 7.28
C CYS A 57 14.06 -13.12 6.11
N GLU A 58 15.18 -13.58 5.51
CA GLU A 58 15.77 -12.95 4.31
C GLU A 58 14.76 -12.79 3.17
N PHE A 59 13.90 -13.79 2.98
CA PHE A 59 12.80 -13.72 2.01
C PHE A 59 11.84 -12.56 2.32
N ALA A 60 11.45 -12.41 3.59
CA ALA A 60 10.55 -11.33 4.01
C ALA A 60 11.24 -9.97 3.89
N ALA A 61 12.50 -9.86 4.33
CA ALA A 61 13.31 -8.65 4.21
C ALA A 61 13.44 -8.21 2.75
N ASP A 62 13.63 -9.16 1.82
CA ASP A 62 13.69 -8.84 0.39
C ASP A 62 12.35 -8.31 -0.14
N VAL A 63 11.21 -8.90 0.24
CA VAL A 63 9.88 -8.36 -0.11
C VAL A 63 9.67 -6.94 0.45
N TRP A 64 10.09 -6.68 1.70
CA TRP A 64 9.96 -5.37 2.32
C TRP A 64 10.90 -4.31 1.73
N SER A 65 12.08 -4.70 1.26
CA SER A 65 13.17 -3.79 0.88
C SER A 65 12.74 -2.68 -0.08
N GLU A 66 11.92 -3.03 -1.07
CA GLU A 66 11.42 -2.10 -2.09
C GLU A 66 10.57 -0.98 -1.49
N TRP A 67 9.73 -1.32 -0.51
CA TRP A 67 8.84 -0.37 0.14
C TRP A 67 9.52 0.41 1.26
N LEU A 68 10.34 -0.26 2.08
CA LEU A 68 11.02 0.38 3.22
C LEU A 68 12.04 1.42 2.77
N THR A 69 12.76 1.17 1.67
CA THR A 69 13.73 2.13 1.10
C THR A 69 13.07 3.47 0.75
N VAL A 70 11.80 3.44 0.36
CA VAL A 70 11.04 4.64 0.02
C VAL A 70 10.36 5.21 1.27
N LEU A 71 9.60 4.39 1.99
CA LEU A 71 8.75 4.84 3.09
C LEU A 71 9.53 5.39 4.28
N GLN A 72 10.71 4.84 4.59
CA GLN A 72 11.49 5.29 5.74
C GLN A 72 11.85 6.79 5.68
N ARG A 73 11.94 7.37 4.47
CA ARG A 73 12.23 8.79 4.27
C ARG A 73 11.15 9.74 4.81
N TYR A 74 9.94 9.23 5.03
CA TYR A 74 8.81 10.01 5.52
C TYR A 74 8.64 9.95 7.04
N PHE A 75 9.48 9.20 7.75
CA PHE A 75 9.37 9.01 9.19
C PHE A 75 10.72 9.27 9.89
N ASP A 76 10.68 10.07 10.95
CA ASP A 76 11.81 10.25 11.87
C ASP A 76 12.00 9.03 12.77
N SER A 77 10.92 8.29 13.05
CA SER A 77 10.97 7.00 13.74
C SER A 77 11.41 5.87 12.80
N PRO A 78 12.21 4.90 13.26
CA PRO A 78 12.54 3.73 12.46
C PRO A 78 11.29 2.85 12.22
N ILE A 79 11.14 2.35 11.00
CA ILE A 79 10.12 1.35 10.67
C ILE A 79 10.67 -0.02 11.05
N GLU A 80 10.22 -0.53 12.20
CA GLU A 80 10.66 -1.81 12.74
C GLU A 80 9.48 -2.78 12.90
N TRP A 81 9.78 -4.01 13.34
CA TRP A 81 8.77 -5.03 13.59
C TRP A 81 7.64 -4.55 14.51
N GLY A 82 7.96 -3.80 15.57
CA GLY A 82 6.95 -3.23 16.48
C GLY A 82 6.00 -2.27 15.75
N THR A 83 6.53 -1.40 14.91
CA THR A 83 5.79 -0.48 14.04
C THR A 83 4.86 -1.24 13.10
N ILE A 84 5.35 -2.31 12.50
CA ILE A 84 4.58 -3.17 11.57
C ILE A 84 3.51 -4.00 12.29
N VAL A 85 3.70 -4.44 13.52
CA VAL A 85 2.66 -5.23 14.22
C VAL A 85 1.61 -4.34 14.85
N TYR A 86 2.02 -3.29 15.57
CA TYR A 86 1.14 -2.53 16.45
C TYR A 86 0.70 -1.18 15.86
N PHE A 87 1.38 -0.71 14.80
CA PHE A 87 1.12 0.60 14.21
C PHE A 87 1.20 1.72 15.26
N MET A 88 2.23 1.64 16.10
CA MET A 88 2.54 2.56 17.20
C MET A 88 3.91 3.19 16.98
N ASP A 89 4.17 4.28 17.70
CA ASP A 89 5.46 4.99 17.71
C ASP A 89 5.92 5.48 16.32
N ILE A 90 4.97 5.72 15.42
CA ILE A 90 5.20 6.26 14.07
C ILE A 90 5.25 7.78 14.16
N VAL A 91 6.41 8.36 13.90
CA VAL A 91 6.64 9.81 13.89
C VAL A 91 6.96 10.23 12.45
N PRO A 92 6.02 10.88 11.72
CA PRO A 92 6.32 11.40 10.39
C PRO A 92 7.25 12.60 10.48
N THR A 93 8.08 12.81 9.46
CA THR A 93 8.86 14.04 9.36
C THR A 93 7.91 15.24 9.24
N GLU A 94 8.34 16.42 9.68
CA GLU A 94 7.53 17.64 9.53
C GLU A 94 7.22 17.94 8.05
N HIS A 95 8.13 17.64 7.13
CA HIS A 95 7.86 17.75 5.70
C HIS A 95 6.73 16.81 5.26
N ALA A 96 6.85 15.51 5.55
CA ALA A 96 5.89 14.50 5.10
C ALA A 96 4.49 14.73 5.73
N LYS A 97 4.45 15.15 6.99
CA LYS A 97 3.22 15.53 7.69
C LYS A 97 2.49 16.69 7.00
N ASN A 98 3.23 17.71 6.55
CA ASN A 98 2.66 18.86 5.87
C ASN A 98 2.28 18.57 4.40
N ALA A 99 3.09 17.77 3.71
CA ALA A 99 2.90 17.45 2.30
C ALA A 99 1.82 16.39 2.05
N PHE A 100 1.71 15.37 2.92
CA PHE A 100 0.91 14.17 2.66
C PHE A 100 -0.16 13.89 3.72
N GLY A 101 -0.07 14.53 4.89
CA GLY A 101 -1.10 14.48 5.93
C GLY A 101 -1.58 13.07 6.27
N TYR A 102 -2.91 12.88 6.22
CA TYR A 102 -3.54 11.59 6.55
C TYR A 102 -3.22 10.50 5.52
N SER A 103 -3.02 10.88 4.25
CA SER A 103 -2.78 9.94 3.15
C SER A 103 -1.52 9.11 3.38
N LEU A 104 -0.46 9.70 3.96
CA LEU A 104 0.76 8.97 4.34
C LEU A 104 0.46 7.75 5.22
N PHE A 105 -0.34 7.93 6.26
CA PHE A 105 -0.67 6.84 7.18
C PHE A 105 -1.57 5.80 6.56
N VAL A 106 -2.48 6.19 5.66
CA VAL A 106 -3.34 5.26 4.93
C VAL A 106 -2.51 4.39 3.99
N ILE A 107 -1.63 5.00 3.20
CA ILE A 107 -0.76 4.27 2.28
C ILE A 107 0.20 3.36 3.04
N PHE A 108 0.84 3.86 4.10
CA PHE A 108 1.71 3.01 4.92
C PHE A 108 0.95 1.81 5.51
N HIS A 109 -0.29 2.02 5.97
CA HIS A 109 -1.14 0.94 6.46
C HIS A 109 -1.52 -0.07 5.36
N ILE A 110 -1.84 0.38 4.14
CA ILE A 110 -2.12 -0.48 2.97
C ILE A 110 -0.89 -1.35 2.66
N VAL A 111 0.28 -0.74 2.48
CA VAL A 111 1.54 -1.46 2.19
C VAL A 111 1.79 -2.49 3.29
N ARG A 112 1.67 -2.07 4.55
CA ARG A 112 1.87 -2.93 5.72
C ARG A 112 1.02 -4.18 5.64
N VAL A 113 -0.30 -4.05 5.45
CA VAL A 113 -1.19 -5.21 5.50
C VAL A 113 -1.06 -6.09 4.26
N VAL A 114 -0.79 -5.51 3.09
CA VAL A 114 -0.65 -6.27 1.85
C VAL A 114 0.61 -7.13 1.91
N VAL A 115 1.75 -6.57 2.33
CA VAL A 115 3.00 -7.33 2.48
C VAL A 115 2.83 -8.48 3.48
N LEU A 116 2.27 -8.19 4.67
CA LEU A 116 1.98 -9.23 5.66
C LEU A 116 1.09 -10.33 5.09
N ARG A 117 0.02 -9.95 4.37
CA ARG A 117 -0.89 -10.91 3.76
C ARG A 117 -0.20 -11.79 2.72
N CYS A 118 0.55 -11.18 1.81
CA CYS A 118 1.26 -11.90 0.74
C CYS A 118 2.28 -12.89 1.31
N LEU A 119 3.06 -12.49 2.32
CA LEU A 119 4.00 -13.39 3.00
C LEU A 119 3.29 -14.56 3.69
N GLY A 120 2.19 -14.28 4.40
CA GLY A 120 1.42 -15.30 5.11
C GLY A 120 0.76 -16.30 4.17
N THR A 121 0.17 -15.83 3.07
CA THR A 121 -0.43 -16.67 2.03
C THR A 121 0.65 -17.50 1.32
N HIS A 122 1.75 -16.89 0.89
CA HIS A 122 2.84 -17.60 0.21
C HIS A 122 3.43 -18.72 1.08
N ARG A 123 3.61 -18.43 2.38
CA ARG A 123 4.02 -19.46 3.35
C ARG A 123 3.03 -20.62 3.43
N ASN A 124 1.73 -20.33 3.42
CA ASN A 124 0.71 -21.38 3.44
C ASN A 124 0.70 -22.19 2.16
N ASP A 125 0.93 -21.55 1.01
CA ASP A 125 1.03 -22.21 -0.28
C ASP A 125 2.22 -23.20 -0.31
N ILE A 126 3.37 -22.81 0.24
CA ILE A 126 4.51 -23.73 0.41
C ILE A 126 4.14 -24.89 1.35
N ARG A 127 3.59 -24.58 2.52
CA ARG A 127 3.33 -25.58 3.57
C ARG A 127 2.26 -26.60 3.18
N PHE A 128 1.19 -26.17 2.55
CA PHE A 128 -0.01 -26.97 2.34
C PHE A 128 -0.27 -27.36 0.88
N HIS A 129 0.36 -26.64 -0.07
CA HIS A 129 0.12 -26.84 -1.50
C HIS A 129 1.41 -27.25 -2.26
N GLY A 130 2.53 -27.41 -1.56
CA GLY A 130 3.79 -27.88 -2.14
C GLY A 130 4.44 -26.87 -3.08
N GLU A 131 4.07 -25.59 -2.97
CA GLU A 131 4.73 -24.53 -3.72
C GLU A 131 6.18 -24.33 -3.26
N LYS A 132 6.98 -23.65 -4.09
CA LYS A 132 8.37 -23.29 -3.76
C LYS A 132 8.48 -21.80 -3.43
N PRO A 133 9.45 -21.40 -2.58
CA PRO A 133 9.76 -19.99 -2.36
C PRO A 133 9.98 -19.24 -3.69
N ASN A 134 9.24 -18.15 -3.92
CA ASN A 134 9.34 -17.34 -5.13
C ASN A 134 9.14 -15.85 -4.80
N VAL A 135 10.24 -15.16 -4.50
CA VAL A 135 10.19 -13.75 -4.06
C VAL A 135 9.69 -12.81 -5.15
N ILE A 136 10.00 -13.10 -6.42
CA ILE A 136 9.59 -12.30 -7.57
C ILE A 136 8.06 -12.31 -7.70
N ALA A 137 7.45 -13.50 -7.62
CA ALA A 137 5.99 -13.64 -7.68
C ALA A 137 5.30 -12.96 -6.49
N VAL A 138 5.88 -13.04 -5.29
CA VAL A 138 5.35 -12.36 -4.10
C VAL A 138 5.43 -10.85 -4.25
N LYS A 139 6.56 -10.30 -4.71
CA LYS A 139 6.71 -8.85 -4.97
C LYS A 139 5.70 -8.36 -6.01
N ALA A 140 5.56 -9.06 -7.13
CA ALA A 140 4.56 -8.71 -8.16
C ALA A 140 3.13 -8.73 -7.61
N ARG A 141 2.79 -9.71 -6.75
CA ARG A 141 1.49 -9.78 -6.09
C ARG A 141 1.28 -8.64 -5.09
N VAL A 142 2.32 -8.27 -4.34
CA VAL A 142 2.30 -7.13 -3.41
C VAL A 142 1.99 -5.84 -4.17
N HIS A 143 2.69 -5.58 -5.28
CA HIS A 143 2.43 -4.41 -6.15
C HIS A 143 0.99 -4.36 -6.64
N ALA A 144 0.52 -5.43 -7.29
CA ALA A 144 -0.82 -5.47 -7.85
C ALA A 144 -1.92 -5.25 -6.79
N LEU A 145 -1.73 -5.79 -5.58
CA LEU A 145 -2.69 -5.61 -4.49
C LEU A 145 -2.60 -4.21 -3.86
N ILE A 146 -1.41 -3.61 -3.77
CA ILE A 146 -1.27 -2.22 -3.34
C ILE A 146 -1.95 -1.29 -4.35
N ASP A 147 -1.67 -1.45 -5.65
CA ASP A 147 -2.32 -0.68 -6.73
C ASP A 147 -3.85 -0.75 -6.62
N LEU A 148 -4.41 -1.95 -6.42
CA LEU A 148 -5.85 -2.14 -6.25
C LEU A 148 -6.40 -1.42 -5.00
N HIS A 149 -5.68 -1.51 -3.87
CA HIS A 149 -6.07 -0.83 -2.65
C HIS A 149 -6.00 0.70 -2.77
N VAL A 150 -4.98 1.22 -3.45
CA VAL A 150 -4.81 2.65 -3.70
C VAL A 150 -5.89 3.17 -4.64
N ALA A 151 -6.20 2.45 -5.72
CA ALA A 151 -7.30 2.79 -6.62
C ALA A 151 -8.65 2.86 -5.87
N ALA A 152 -8.95 1.86 -5.04
CA ALA A 152 -10.16 1.86 -4.22
C ALA A 152 -10.18 3.04 -3.21
N PHE A 153 -9.04 3.38 -2.61
CA PHE A 153 -8.95 4.55 -1.73
C PHE A 153 -9.17 5.86 -2.49
N TRP A 154 -8.60 5.99 -3.69
CA TRP A 154 -8.80 7.12 -4.58
C TRP A 154 -10.28 7.32 -4.93
N GLU A 155 -10.97 6.27 -5.36
CA GLU A 155 -12.42 6.32 -5.66
C GLU A 155 -13.25 6.79 -4.46
N VAL A 156 -12.94 6.30 -3.26
CA VAL A 156 -13.63 6.75 -2.03
C VAL A 156 -13.39 8.24 -1.77
N THR A 157 -12.21 8.78 -2.10
CA THR A 157 -11.96 10.22 -1.99
C THR A 157 -12.74 11.03 -3.02
N LEU A 158 -12.99 10.50 -4.22
CA LEU A 158 -13.85 11.13 -5.23
C LEU A 158 -15.30 11.19 -4.75
N LEU A 159 -15.83 10.09 -4.20
CA LEU A 159 -17.24 10.00 -3.80
C LEU A 159 -17.59 10.84 -2.55
N LYS A 160 -16.63 11.14 -1.67
CA LYS A 160 -16.84 11.91 -0.42
C LYS A 160 -16.90 13.44 -0.62
N ALA A 161 -17.43 13.91 -1.75
CA ALA A 161 -17.39 15.29 -2.25
C ALA A 161 -18.14 16.37 -1.42
N ILE A 162 -17.93 16.45 -0.11
CA ILE A 162 -18.38 17.57 0.73
C ILE A 162 -17.16 18.09 1.52
N ARG A 163 -16.49 19.07 0.91
CA ARG A 163 -15.49 20.03 1.46
C ARG A 163 -14.12 19.52 1.93
N GLN A 164 -13.92 18.25 2.30
CA GLN A 164 -12.61 17.74 2.75
C GLN A 164 -11.85 16.89 1.72
N SER A 165 -12.43 16.63 0.53
CA SER A 165 -11.87 15.69 -0.45
C SER A 165 -10.74 16.27 -1.32
N SER A 166 -10.75 17.55 -1.68
CA SER A 166 -9.76 18.12 -2.62
C SER A 166 -8.33 18.14 -2.07
N ARG A 167 -8.17 18.56 -0.80
CA ARG A 167 -6.87 18.56 -0.12
C ARG A 167 -6.32 17.15 0.05
N VAL A 168 -7.14 16.21 0.53
CA VAL A 168 -6.74 14.80 0.70
C VAL A 168 -6.33 14.17 -0.65
N ARG A 169 -7.02 14.50 -1.74
CA ARG A 169 -6.64 14.07 -3.10
C ARG A 169 -5.30 14.65 -3.53
N SER A 170 -5.06 15.94 -3.28
CA SER A 170 -3.78 16.58 -3.63
C SER A 170 -2.62 15.97 -2.84
N GLU A 171 -2.80 15.79 -1.53
CA GLU A 171 -1.84 15.12 -0.63
C GLU A 171 -1.57 13.67 -1.06
N LEU A 172 -2.61 12.93 -1.44
CA LEU A 172 -2.51 11.56 -1.94
C LEU A 172 -1.79 11.51 -3.30
N HIS A 173 -2.18 12.36 -4.25
CA HIS A 173 -1.55 12.40 -5.57
C HIS A 173 -0.06 12.75 -5.48
N ALA A 174 0.30 13.73 -4.65
CA ALA A 174 1.70 14.07 -4.39
C ALA A 174 2.48 12.88 -3.83
N LEU A 175 1.93 12.18 -2.84
CA LEU A 175 2.56 11.00 -2.26
C LEU A 175 2.74 9.87 -3.28
N LEU A 176 1.73 9.60 -4.11
CA LEU A 176 1.76 8.49 -5.06
C LEU A 176 2.81 8.67 -6.17
N ARG A 177 3.15 9.92 -6.51
CA ARG A 177 4.25 10.22 -7.45
C ARG A 177 5.63 9.85 -6.91
N GLU A 178 5.76 9.67 -5.59
CA GLU A 178 7.02 9.32 -4.93
C GLU A 178 7.10 7.83 -4.56
N LEU A 179 6.04 7.06 -4.81
CA LEU A 179 5.94 5.64 -4.47
C LEU A 179 5.98 4.75 -5.72
N PRO A 180 6.40 3.48 -5.59
CA PRO A 180 6.41 2.54 -6.70
C PRO A 180 5.00 1.96 -6.95
N VAL A 181 4.05 2.83 -7.26
CA VAL A 181 2.63 2.51 -7.53
C VAL A 181 2.35 2.82 -9.00
N THR A 182 1.59 1.97 -9.68
CA THR A 182 1.31 2.08 -11.13
C THR A 182 -0.14 2.41 -11.48
N ALA A 183 -1.03 2.42 -10.48
CA ALA A 183 -2.45 2.68 -10.71
C ALA A 183 -2.68 4.01 -11.47
N PRO A 184 -3.57 4.01 -12.49
CA PRO A 184 -3.82 5.19 -13.31
C PRO A 184 -4.65 6.20 -12.53
N PHE A 185 -4.05 7.36 -12.23
CA PHE A 185 -4.76 8.49 -11.64
C PHE A 185 -4.91 9.54 -12.72
N GLU A 186 -6.13 9.72 -13.24
CA GLU A 186 -6.41 10.87 -14.10
C GLU A 186 -6.29 12.13 -13.25
N ASP A 187 -5.42 13.04 -13.69
CA ASP A 187 -5.36 14.40 -13.16
C ASP A 187 -6.66 15.07 -13.60
N ASP A 188 -7.64 15.17 -12.70
CA ASP A 188 -8.82 16.01 -12.91
C ASP A 188 -8.29 17.41 -13.21
N GLY A 189 -8.17 17.75 -14.51
CA GLY A 189 -7.42 18.90 -14.99
C GLY A 189 -7.72 20.17 -14.20
N ASP A 190 -6.67 20.96 -14.01
CA ASP A 190 -6.72 22.25 -13.33
C ASP A 190 -7.98 23.04 -13.71
N PRO A 191 -8.91 23.29 -12.77
CA PRO A 191 -10.12 24.05 -13.06
C PRO A 191 -9.85 25.51 -13.44
N SER A 192 -8.58 25.95 -13.40
CA SER A 192 -8.15 27.26 -13.89
C SER A 192 -8.13 27.39 -15.42
N ASN A 193 -8.19 26.28 -16.18
CA ASN A 193 -8.23 26.32 -17.63
C ASN A 193 -9.67 26.46 -18.17
N HIS A 194 -10.38 27.49 -17.72
CA HIS A 194 -11.53 28.00 -18.47
C HIS A 194 -10.98 28.62 -19.75
N GLY A 195 -11.08 27.87 -20.85
CA GLY A 195 -10.76 28.34 -22.19
C GLY A 195 -11.36 29.71 -22.42
N THR A 196 -10.49 30.69 -22.63
CA THR A 196 -10.89 32.00 -23.10
C THR A 196 -11.31 31.83 -24.55
N GLU A 197 -12.60 31.61 -24.79
CA GLU A 197 -13.15 31.72 -26.14
C GLU A 197 -13.04 33.18 -26.57
N GLU A 198 -12.07 33.46 -27.45
CA GLU A 198 -12.01 34.72 -28.19
C GLU A 198 -13.26 34.83 -29.10
N PRO A 199 -13.94 35.99 -29.14
CA PRO A 199 -15.08 36.16 -30.01
C PRO A 199 -14.61 36.27 -31.47
N THR A 200 -14.95 35.26 -32.28
CA THR A 200 -14.85 35.31 -33.74
C THR A 200 -15.65 36.50 -34.28
N GLN A 201 -14.95 37.48 -34.86
CA GLN A 201 -15.54 38.54 -35.66
C GLN A 201 -15.96 37.98 -37.03
N ASP A 202 -17.26 37.98 -37.28
CA ASP A 202 -17.86 37.58 -38.54
C ASP A 202 -17.77 38.76 -39.53
N THR A 203 -16.84 38.68 -40.49
CA THR A 203 -16.77 39.61 -41.63
C THR A 203 -17.07 38.86 -42.92
N THR A 204 -18.34 38.76 -43.29
CA THR A 204 -18.75 38.42 -44.67
C THR A 204 -19.23 39.68 -45.38
N GLY A 205 -18.31 40.30 -46.14
CA GLY A 205 -18.63 41.30 -47.14
C GLY A 205 -19.05 40.63 -48.45
N THR A 206 -20.34 40.66 -48.77
CA THR A 206 -20.87 40.19 -50.05
C THR A 206 -20.79 41.33 -51.07
N ASN A 207 -19.78 41.30 -51.95
CA ASN A 207 -19.78 42.06 -53.20
C ASN A 207 -20.19 41.12 -54.34
N LEU A 208 -21.42 41.28 -54.87
CA LEU A 208 -21.81 40.71 -56.15
C LEU A 208 -21.92 41.85 -57.17
N ALA A 209 -21.02 41.83 -58.16
CA ALA A 209 -21.08 42.69 -59.33
C ALA A 209 -21.58 41.87 -60.55
N ARG A 210 -22.57 42.46 -61.23
CA ARG A 210 -23.06 42.30 -62.61
C ARG A 210 -22.42 41.23 -63.52
N GLY A 211 -23.31 40.45 -64.12
CA GLY A 211 -23.23 39.83 -65.45
C GLY A 211 -24.63 39.66 -65.99
#